data_AF-A0A435YGT3-F1
#
_entry.id   AF-A0A435YGT3-F1
#
_cell.length_a   1.000
_cell.length_b   1.000
_cell.length_c   1.000
_cell.angle_alpha   90.00
_cell.angle_beta   90.00
_cell.angle_gamma   90.00
#
_symmetry.space_group_name_H-M   'P 1'
#
loop_
_entity.id
_entity.type
_entity.pdbx_description
1 polymer ?
#
loop_
_entity_poly.entity_id
_entity_poly.type
_entity_poly.pdbx_seq_one_letter_code
_entity_poly.pdbx_strand_id
1 'polypeptide(L)'
;MTNDPNTNYFLKKYSTPLDDPAGTAVRNIMLARVIGAACQSSRLNKAKIKAYRDRMIGPLTPEQLKAAAFEGGSALRSFNYQDLAYLCAGIDYQFGPKGVLIAGAVSVGKGEPKYPYDPRNPYFRLPEFTGD
;
A
#
# COMPACT_ATOMS: atom_id res chain seq x y z
N MET A 1 3.51 19.10 -1.23
CA MET A 1 2.56 18.41 -0.33
C MET A 1 3.34 17.93 0.89
N THR A 2 2.82 18.12 2.10
CA THR A 2 3.55 17.75 3.33
C THR A 2 3.47 16.24 3.57
N ASN A 3 4.60 15.62 3.87
CA ASN A 3 4.70 14.20 4.26
C ASN A 3 4.32 13.96 5.73
N ASP A 4 3.60 14.91 6.34
CA ASP A 4 3.15 14.83 7.72
C ASP A 4 1.74 14.20 7.79
N PRO A 5 1.59 13.00 8.35
CA PRO A 5 0.28 12.34 8.49
C PRO A 5 -0.71 13.16 9.36
N ASN A 6 -0.25 14.08 10.20
CA ASN A 6 -1.15 14.92 11.01
C ASN A 6 -1.89 15.95 10.16
N THR A 7 -1.35 16.30 8.99
CA THR A 7 -1.95 17.27 8.06
C THR A 7 -2.40 16.62 6.74
N ASN A 8 -2.09 15.35 6.53
CA ASN A 8 -2.42 14.60 5.31
C ASN A 8 -3.37 13.43 5.64
N TYR A 9 -4.68 13.65 5.42
CA TYR A 9 -5.74 12.66 5.66
C TYR A 9 -5.46 11.30 5.01
N PHE A 10 -4.97 11.29 3.76
CA PHE A 10 -4.71 10.04 3.03
C PHE A 10 -3.58 9.25 3.67
N LEU A 11 -2.46 9.91 4.01
CA LEU A 11 -1.37 9.23 4.71
C LEU A 11 -1.84 8.69 6.06
N LYS A 12 -2.62 9.48 6.81
CA LYS A 12 -3.20 9.03 8.09
C LYS A 12 -4.06 7.79 7.89
N LYS A 13 -5.07 7.85 7.02
CA LYS A 13 -6.02 6.77 6.71
C LYS A 13 -5.32 5.45 6.42
N TYR A 14 -4.31 5.45 5.55
CA TYR A 14 -3.60 4.22 5.14
C TYR A 14 -2.48 3.81 6.10
N SER A 15 -2.06 4.68 7.02
CA SER A 15 -1.09 4.37 8.09
C SER A 15 -1.73 3.80 9.35
N THR A 16 -3.00 4.07 9.61
CA THR A 16 -3.72 3.50 10.75
C THR A 16 -3.83 1.98 10.61
N PRO A 17 -3.47 1.18 11.64
CA PRO A 17 -3.71 -0.26 11.64
C PRO A 17 -5.19 -0.61 11.50
N LEU A 18 -5.49 -1.76 10.92
CA LEU A 18 -6.81 -2.40 10.98
C LEU A 18 -6.97 -3.18 12.30
N ASP A 19 -8.17 -3.67 12.57
CA ASP A 19 -8.45 -4.48 13.77
C ASP A 19 -7.66 -5.80 13.73
N ASP A 20 -7.53 -6.42 12.55
CA ASP A 20 -6.65 -7.57 12.34
C ASP A 20 -5.22 -7.14 11.91
N PRO A 21 -4.17 -7.52 12.68
CA PRO A 21 -2.79 -7.32 12.28
C PRO A 21 -2.43 -8.01 10.96
N ALA A 22 -3.01 -9.18 10.65
CA ALA A 22 -2.77 -9.88 9.40
C ALA A 22 -3.43 -9.15 8.22
N GLY A 23 -4.67 -8.69 8.38
CA GLY A 23 -5.35 -7.81 7.43
C GLY A 23 -4.56 -6.51 7.16
N THR A 24 -4.01 -5.91 8.21
CA THR A 24 -3.09 -4.74 8.09
C THR A 24 -1.87 -5.09 7.25
N ALA A 25 -1.25 -6.25 7.47
CA ALA A 25 -0.09 -6.69 6.71
C ALA A 25 -0.44 -6.92 5.23
N VAL A 26 -1.57 -7.57 4.94
CA VAL A 26 -2.04 -7.77 3.56
C VAL A 26 -2.30 -6.43 2.87
N ARG A 27 -3.02 -5.51 3.51
CA ARG A 27 -3.27 -4.16 3.00
C ARG A 27 -1.96 -3.44 2.65
N ASN A 28 -0.98 -3.46 3.56
CA ASN A 28 0.30 -2.80 3.35
C ASN A 28 1.09 -3.40 2.17
N ILE A 29 1.04 -4.73 1.99
CA ILE A 29 1.64 -5.41 0.83
C ILE A 29 0.95 -5.00 -0.47
N MET A 30 -0.39 -4.96 -0.50
CA MET A 30 -1.17 -4.54 -1.66
C MET A 30 -0.87 -3.08 -2.04
N LEU A 31 -0.83 -2.18 -1.06
CA LEU A 31 -0.46 -0.78 -1.27
C LEU A 31 0.94 -0.64 -1.85
N ALA A 32 1.94 -1.35 -1.29
CA ALA A 32 3.30 -1.30 -1.80
C ALA A 32 3.37 -1.76 -3.27
N ARG A 33 2.65 -2.83 -3.64
CA ARG A 33 2.57 -3.33 -5.02
C ARG A 33 1.97 -2.28 -5.96
N VAL A 34 0.86 -1.66 -5.57
CA VAL A 34 0.17 -0.64 -6.39
C VAL A 34 1.03 0.61 -6.52
N ILE A 35 1.56 1.14 -5.42
CA ILE A 35 2.38 2.36 -5.41
C ILE A 35 3.70 2.14 -6.16
N GLY A 36 4.33 0.98 -6.00
CA GLY A 36 5.53 0.60 -6.76
C GLY A 36 5.28 0.44 -8.26
N ALA A 37 4.05 0.14 -8.68
CA ALA A 37 3.68 -0.01 -10.08
C ALA A 37 3.14 1.29 -10.70
N ALA A 38 2.37 2.08 -9.94
CA ALA A 38 1.56 3.18 -10.44
C ALA A 38 2.15 4.57 -10.17
N CYS A 39 3.18 4.71 -9.33
CA CYS A 39 3.88 5.98 -9.14
C CYS A 39 5.10 6.11 -10.07
N GLN A 40 5.37 7.32 -10.57
CA GLN A 40 6.43 7.58 -11.54
C GLN A 40 7.81 7.28 -10.94
N SER A 41 8.60 6.50 -11.69
CA SER A 41 9.96 6.11 -11.31
C SER A 41 10.09 5.41 -9.94
N SER A 42 8.98 5.00 -9.33
CA SER A 42 9.01 4.12 -8.15
C SER A 42 9.27 2.68 -8.60
N ARG A 43 9.87 1.90 -7.70
CA ARG A 43 10.17 0.48 -7.90
C ARG A 43 9.91 -0.28 -6.61
N LEU A 44 9.31 -1.45 -6.73
CA LEU A 44 9.08 -2.37 -5.63
C LEU A 44 10.36 -3.15 -5.30
N ASN A 45 10.75 -3.16 -4.03
CA ASN A 45 11.77 -4.07 -3.52
C ASN A 45 11.12 -5.40 -3.12
N LYS A 46 11.12 -6.35 -4.05
CA LYS A 46 10.50 -7.67 -3.85
C LYS A 46 11.08 -8.42 -2.65
N ALA A 47 12.37 -8.27 -2.35
CA ALA A 47 13.00 -8.93 -1.21
C ALA A 47 12.46 -8.40 0.13
N LYS A 48 12.27 -7.07 0.25
CA LYS A 48 11.68 -6.44 1.44
C LYS A 48 10.22 -6.84 1.63
N ILE A 49 9.45 -6.88 0.54
CA ILE A 49 8.06 -7.36 0.59
C ILE A 49 7.99 -8.82 1.02
N LYS A 50 8.83 -9.70 0.44
CA LYS A 50 8.88 -11.10 0.81
C LYS A 50 9.23 -11.28 2.28
N ALA A 51 10.28 -10.62 2.77
CA ALA A 51 10.68 -10.70 4.17
C ALA A 51 9.58 -10.21 5.12
N TYR A 52 8.89 -9.12 4.79
CA TYR A 52 7.75 -8.64 5.57
C TYR A 52 6.59 -9.64 5.56
N ARG A 53 6.27 -10.18 4.39
CA ARG A 53 5.23 -11.20 4.20
C ARG A 53 5.51 -12.45 5.05
N ASP A 54 6.69 -13.05 4.89
CA ASP A 54 7.07 -14.27 5.59
C ASP A 54 6.98 -14.09 7.12
N ARG A 55 7.34 -12.90 7.61
CA ARG A 55 7.25 -12.55 9.04
C ARG A 55 5.82 -12.36 9.53
N MET A 56 5.01 -11.61 8.79
CA MET A 56 3.70 -11.15 9.28
C MET A 56 2.57 -12.13 9.02
N ILE A 57 2.63 -12.84 7.89
CA ILE A 57 1.54 -13.71 7.43
C ILE A 57 2.00 -15.12 7.06
N GLY A 58 3.31 -15.39 7.02
CA GLY A 58 3.86 -16.73 6.77
C GLY A 58 3.40 -17.80 7.76
N PRO A 59 3.22 -17.49 9.07
CA PRO A 59 2.72 -18.47 10.05
C PRO A 59 1.21 -18.75 9.99
N LEU A 60 0.44 -18.04 9.17
CA LEU A 60 -1.03 -18.15 9.15
C LEU A 60 -1.49 -19.42 8.44
N THR A 61 -2.60 -19.99 8.90
CA THR A 61 -3.31 -21.04 8.16
C THR A 61 -3.96 -20.46 6.89
N PRO A 62 -4.30 -21.29 5.90
CA PRO A 62 -5.01 -20.83 4.70
C PRO A 62 -6.31 -20.07 5.01
N GLU A 63 -7.07 -20.49 6.03
CA GLU A 63 -8.31 -19.84 6.46
C GLU A 63 -8.05 -18.45 7.05
N GLN A 64 -7.04 -18.34 7.92
CA GLN A 64 -6.61 -17.06 8.50
C GLN A 64 -6.12 -16.11 7.41
N LEU A 65 -5.34 -16.63 6.45
CA LEU A 65 -4.86 -15.84 5.32
C LEU A 65 -6.02 -15.35 4.44
N LYS A 66 -7.04 -16.17 4.21
CA LYS A 66 -8.23 -15.79 3.46
C LYS A 66 -9.02 -14.69 4.18
N ALA A 67 -9.17 -14.78 5.49
CA ALA A 67 -9.82 -13.75 6.30
C ALA A 67 -9.04 -12.42 6.23
N ALA A 68 -7.72 -12.47 6.44
CA ALA A 68 -6.83 -11.31 6.33
C ALA A 68 -6.85 -10.69 4.93
N ALA A 69 -6.91 -11.51 3.87
CA ALA A 69 -7.02 -11.03 2.49
C ALA A 69 -8.34 -10.32 2.23
N PHE A 70 -9.44 -10.84 2.77
CA PHE A 70 -10.74 -10.18 2.68
C PHE A 70 -10.74 -8.84 3.41
N GLU A 71 -10.23 -8.79 4.65
CA GLU A 71 -10.18 -7.56 5.44
C GLU A 71 -9.25 -6.52 4.82
N GLY A 72 -8.03 -6.91 4.46
CA GLY A 72 -7.05 -6.05 3.81
C GLY A 72 -7.56 -5.50 2.46
N GLY A 73 -8.24 -6.32 1.67
CA GLY A 73 -8.89 -5.89 0.44
C GLY A 73 -10.09 -4.98 0.69
N SER A 74 -10.90 -5.27 1.71
CA SER A 74 -12.05 -4.45 2.09
C SER A 74 -11.64 -3.04 2.52
N ALA A 75 -10.53 -2.92 3.25
CA ALA A 75 -9.96 -1.63 3.66
C ALA A 75 -9.51 -0.75 2.48
N LEU A 76 -9.32 -1.34 1.30
CA LEU A 76 -8.94 -0.64 0.08
C LEU A 76 -10.12 -0.50 -0.90
N ARG A 77 -11.36 -0.84 -0.48
CA ARG A 77 -12.56 -0.54 -1.27
C ARG A 77 -12.60 0.96 -1.56
N SER A 78 -12.99 1.30 -2.78
CA SER A 78 -13.06 2.67 -3.29
C SER A 78 -11.73 3.40 -3.44
N PHE A 79 -10.60 2.68 -3.45
CA PHE A 79 -9.30 3.29 -3.76
C PHE A 79 -9.31 3.96 -5.14
N ASN A 80 -9.00 5.25 -5.16
CA ASN A 80 -9.15 6.09 -6.34
C ASN A 80 -7.86 6.85 -6.68
N TYR A 81 -7.92 7.66 -7.74
CA TYR A 81 -6.80 8.46 -8.20
C TYR A 81 -6.28 9.44 -7.15
N GLN A 82 -7.19 10.04 -6.36
CA GLN A 82 -6.80 10.96 -5.31
C GLN A 82 -6.01 10.23 -4.22
N ASP A 83 -6.48 9.06 -3.77
CA ASP A 83 -5.71 8.22 -2.85
C ASP A 83 -4.32 7.94 -3.42
N LEU A 84 -4.24 7.48 -4.68
CA LEU A 84 -2.96 7.22 -5.33
C LEU A 84 -2.06 8.45 -5.38
N ALA A 85 -2.56 9.62 -5.76
CA ALA A 85 -1.77 10.84 -5.88
C ALA A 85 -1.14 11.26 -4.55
N TYR A 86 -1.93 11.26 -3.47
CA TYR A 86 -1.44 11.60 -2.15
C TYR A 86 -0.47 10.54 -1.60
N LEU A 87 -0.71 9.26 -1.89
CA LEU A 87 0.20 8.20 -1.47
C LEU A 87 1.49 8.18 -2.28
N CYS A 88 1.47 8.53 -3.57
CA CYS A 88 2.66 8.74 -4.36
C CYS A 88 3.50 9.89 -3.77
N ALA A 89 2.87 11.02 -3.44
CA ALA A 89 3.57 12.15 -2.83
C ALA A 89 4.22 11.78 -1.49
N GLY A 90 3.54 10.93 -0.70
CA GLY A 90 4.01 10.44 0.60
C GLY A 90 4.72 9.09 0.58
N ILE A 91 5.32 8.66 -0.55
CA ILE A 91 5.98 7.33 -0.61
C ILE A 91 7.06 7.18 0.44
N ASP A 92 7.89 8.22 0.64
CA ASP A 92 9.03 8.13 1.55
C ASP A 92 8.59 7.85 2.99
N TYR A 93 7.52 8.51 3.44
CA TYR A 93 6.92 8.28 4.75
C TYR A 93 6.38 6.86 4.92
N GLN A 94 5.81 6.26 3.87
CA GLN A 94 5.17 4.95 3.94
C GLN A 94 6.14 3.78 3.74
N PHE A 95 7.01 3.89 2.74
CA PHE A 95 7.81 2.78 2.21
C PHE A 95 9.28 3.12 1.94
N GLY A 96 9.68 4.38 2.16
CA GLY A 96 11.08 4.79 2.10
C GLY A 96 11.94 4.04 3.12
N PRO A 97 13.25 4.34 3.23
CA PRO A 97 14.16 3.63 4.11
C PRO A 97 13.71 3.53 5.58
N LYS A 98 12.92 4.50 6.05
CA LYS A 98 12.32 4.56 7.39
C LYS A 98 10.78 4.52 7.35
N GLY A 99 10.21 3.99 6.28
CA GLY A 99 8.78 4.01 6.03
C GLY A 99 7.97 3.28 7.12
N VAL A 100 6.84 3.87 7.51
CA VAL A 100 6.01 3.36 8.62
C VAL A 100 5.21 2.11 8.29
N LEU A 101 4.95 1.84 7.00
CA LEU A 101 4.19 0.67 6.57
C LEU A 101 5.11 -0.54 6.36
N ILE A 102 6.05 -0.40 5.43
CA ILE A 102 7.07 -1.42 5.15
C ILE A 102 8.36 -0.70 4.74
N ALA A 103 9.29 -0.57 5.68
CA ALA A 103 10.54 0.15 5.47
C ALA A 103 11.36 -0.41 4.28
N GLY A 104 11.69 0.47 3.33
CA GLY A 104 12.49 0.19 2.15
C GLY A 104 11.78 -0.65 1.10
N ALA A 105 10.46 -0.82 1.19
CA ALA A 105 9.70 -1.64 0.25
C ALA A 105 9.52 -0.98 -1.11
N VAL A 106 9.51 0.36 -1.20
CA VAL A 106 9.29 1.09 -2.44
C VAL A 106 10.26 2.26 -2.53
N SER A 107 10.90 2.44 -3.68
CA SER A 107 11.72 3.63 -3.94
C SER A 107 10.83 4.86 -4.18
N VAL A 108 11.23 6.02 -3.64
CA VAL A 108 10.43 7.25 -3.61
C VAL A 108 9.95 7.72 -4.99
N GLY A 109 10.75 7.52 -6.04
CA GLY A 109 10.40 7.96 -7.39
C GLY A 109 10.23 9.47 -7.47
N LYS A 110 9.28 9.94 -8.29
CA LYS A 110 8.97 11.37 -8.47
C LYS A 110 7.83 11.90 -7.59
N GLY A 111 7.17 11.02 -6.83
CA GLY A 111 6.06 11.42 -5.96
C GLY A 111 4.71 11.65 -6.67
N GLU A 112 4.57 11.23 -7.93
CA GLU A 112 3.36 11.45 -8.74
C GLU A 112 2.86 10.16 -9.39
N PRO A 113 1.55 10.02 -9.68
CA PRO A 113 1.03 8.92 -10.49
C PRO A 113 1.62 8.90 -11.91
N LYS A 114 1.80 7.70 -12.49
CA LYS A 114 2.24 7.49 -13.88
C LYS A 114 1.19 7.88 -14.90
N TYR A 115 -0.08 7.72 -14.54
CA TYR A 115 -1.21 7.95 -15.41
C TYR A 115 -1.83 9.30 -15.07
N PRO A 116 -2.38 10.03 -16.04
CA PRO A 116 -3.16 11.23 -15.75
C PRO A 116 -4.50 10.86 -15.08
N TYR A 117 -5.11 11.84 -14.42
CA TYR A 117 -6.45 11.69 -13.88
C TYR A 117 -7.48 11.50 -15.00
N ASP A 118 -8.28 10.44 -14.92
CA ASP A 118 -9.45 10.22 -15.79
C ASP A 118 -10.75 10.39 -14.97
N PRO A 119 -11.53 11.46 -15.21
CA PRO A 119 -12.78 11.68 -14.49
C PRO A 119 -13.87 10.62 -14.80
N ARG A 120 -13.75 9.89 -15.91
CA ARG A 120 -14.70 8.81 -16.27
C ARG A 120 -14.39 7.49 -15.59
N ASN A 121 -13.15 7.32 -15.14
CA ASN A 121 -12.70 6.14 -14.42
C ASN A 121 -11.76 6.53 -13.27
N PRO A 122 -12.30 7.13 -12.19
CA PRO A 122 -11.48 7.62 -11.09
C PRO A 122 -10.93 6.49 -10.20
N TYR A 123 -11.44 5.27 -10.33
CA TYR A 123 -11.08 4.14 -9.48
C TYR A 123 -9.91 3.34 -10.06
N PHE A 124 -8.99 2.93 -9.18
CA PHE A 124 -7.93 2.00 -9.56
C PHE A 124 -8.31 0.59 -9.14
N ARG A 125 -8.23 -0.35 -10.08
CA ARG A 125 -8.32 -1.76 -9.73
C ARG A 125 -7.07 -2.15 -8.96
N LEU A 126 -7.28 -2.57 -7.72
CA LEU A 126 -6.23 -3.15 -6.91
C LEU A 126 -6.07 -4.61 -7.31
N PRO A 127 -4.84 -5.12 -7.37
CA PRO A 127 -4.62 -6.54 -7.59
C PRO A 127 -5.24 -7.32 -6.43
N GLU A 128 -5.87 -8.45 -6.72
CA GLU A 128 -6.26 -9.39 -5.68
C GLU A 128 -5.02 -9.89 -4.93
N PHE A 129 -5.17 -10.09 -3.62
CA PHE A 129 -4.11 -10.72 -2.85
C PHE A 129 -4.15 -12.23 -3.10
N THR A 130 -3.26 -12.72 -3.97
CA THR A 130 -3.22 -14.14 -4.36
C THR A 130 -2.42 -15.03 -3.40
N GLY A 131 -1.87 -14.48 -2.32
CA GLY A 131 -1.01 -15.27 -1.44
C GLY A 131 0.27 -15.75 -2.12
N ASP A 132 0.70 -15.15 -3.23
CA ASP A 132 1.96 -15.43 -3.94
C ASP A 132 2.78 -14.14 -4.14
#